data_AF-A0A124IVC9-F1
#
_entry.id   AF-A0A124IVC9-F1
#
_cell.length_a   1.000
_cell.length_b   1.000
_cell.length_c   1.000
_cell.angle_alpha   90.00
_cell.angle_beta   90.00
_cell.angle_gamma   90.00
#
_symmetry.space_group_name_H-M   'P 1'
#
loop_
_entity.id
_entity.type
_entity.pdbx_description
1 polymer ?
#
loop_
_entity_poly.entity_id
_entity_poly.type
_entity_poly.pdbx_seq_one_letter_code
_entity_poly.pdbx_strand_id
1 'polypeptide(L)' 'MTELVELIKNELKEPMPKPAFEELLRRVIGDRWIQAYLELINRGIVRELDFNGITFLALMRDEQKQAQ' A
#
# COMPACT_ATOMS: atom_id res chain seq x y z
N MET A 1 11.62 7.54 4.80
CA MET A 1 10.98 6.34 4.20
C MET A 1 10.26 5.52 5.26
N THR A 2 10.94 5.20 6.38
CA THR A 2 10.39 4.39 7.47
C THR A 2 9.06 4.92 8.00
N GLU A 3 8.94 6.22 8.26
CA GLU A 3 7.71 6.85 8.76
C GLU A 3 6.53 6.74 7.79
N LEU A 4 6.77 6.86 6.47
CA LEU A 4 5.73 6.68 5.46
C LEU A 4 5.22 5.24 5.46
N VAL A 5 6.13 4.26 5.53
CA VAL A 5 5.76 2.84 5.56
C VAL A 5 4.96 2.51 6.80
N GLU A 6 5.33 3.05 7.97
CA GLU A 6 4.56 2.87 9.21
C GLU A 6 3.17 3.50 9.13
N LEU A 7 3.07 4.70 8.56
CA LEU A 7 1.77 5.35 8.33
C LEU A 7 0.90 4.51 7.40
N ILE A 8 1.46 4.04 6.27
CA ILE A 8 0.72 3.19 5.33
C ILE A 8 0.31 1.86 5.98
N LYS A 9 1.16 1.26 6.82
CA LYS A 9 0.80 0.05 7.59
C LYS A 9 -0.36 0.29 8.57
N ASN A 10 -0.45 1.49 9.14
CA ASN A 10 -1.52 1.87 10.05
C ASN A 10 -2.84 2.20 9.35
N GLU A 11 -2.78 2.82 8.17
CA GLU A 11 -3.97 3.20 7.37
C GLU A 11 -4.51 2.02 6.56
N LEU A 12 -3.62 1.18 5.99
CA LEU A 12 -3.96 0.09 5.09
C LEU A 12 -4.20 -1.24 5.84
N LYS A 13 -5.04 -1.21 6.89
CA LYS A 13 -5.40 -2.41 7.67
C LYS A 13 -6.25 -3.40 6.88
N GLU A 14 -7.04 -2.88 5.95
CA GLU A 14 -7.89 -3.63 5.04
C GLU A 14 -7.57 -3.24 3.59
N PRO A 15 -7.90 -4.09 2.59
CA PRO A 15 -7.71 -3.74 1.19
C PRO A 15 -8.44 -2.43 0.84
N MET A 16 -7.69 -1.45 0.34
CA MET A 16 -8.22 -0.13 -0.02
C MET A 16 -8.27 0.01 -1.54
N PRO A 17 -9.35 0.55 -2.14
CA PRO A 17 -9.37 0.81 -3.57
C PRO A 17 -8.20 1.69 -4.01
N LYS A 18 -7.60 1.40 -5.16
CA LYS A 18 -6.46 2.15 -5.72
C LYS A 18 -6.68 3.68 -5.73
N PRO A 19 -7.82 4.22 -6.19
CA PRO A 19 -8.04 5.66 -6.16
C PRO A 19 -7.95 6.27 -4.75
N ALA A 20 -8.49 5.59 -3.75
CA ALA A 20 -8.44 6.05 -2.36
C ALA A 20 -7.02 5.99 -1.80
N PHE A 21 -6.25 4.96 -2.18
CA PHE A 21 -4.86 4.83 -1.79
C PHE A 21 -3.96 5.90 -2.43
N GLU A 22 -4.19 6.23 -3.70
CA GLU A 22 -3.49 7.32 -4.39
C GLU A 22 -3.80 8.68 -3.74
N GLU A 23 -5.05 8.92 -3.35
CA GLU A 23 -5.42 10.12 -2.60
C GLU A 23 -4.75 10.19 -1.22
N LEU A 24 -4.65 9.07 -0.49
CA LEU A 24 -3.93 9.00 0.77
C LEU A 24 -2.47 9.41 0.57
N LEU A 25 -1.78 8.85 -0.42
CA LEU A 25 -0.40 9.20 -0.73
C LEU A 25 -0.25 10.67 -1.11
N ARG A 26 -1.17 11.22 -1.92
CA ARG A 26 -1.18 12.65 -2.25
C ARG A 26 -1.30 13.53 -1.01
N ARG A 27 -2.14 13.16 -0.04
CA ARG A 27 -2.30 13.94 1.20
C ARG A 27 -1.06 13.91 2.07
N VAL A 28 -0.34 12.78 2.10
CA VAL A 28 0.82 12.59 2.98
C VAL A 28 2.09 13.17 2.36
N ILE A 29 2.32 12.96 1.06
CA ILE A 29 3.60 13.30 0.41
C ILE A 29 3.49 14.21 -0.82
N GLY A 30 2.29 14.70 -1.13
CA GLY A 30 2.04 15.64 -2.23
C GLY A 30 2.35 15.03 -3.59
N ASP A 31 2.96 15.83 -4.47
CA ASP A 31 3.21 15.49 -5.88
C ASP A 31 4.13 14.29 -6.09
N ARG A 32 4.86 13.88 -5.06
CA ARG A 32 5.75 12.70 -5.11
C ARG A 32 5.01 11.37 -4.93
N TRP A 33 3.69 11.39 -4.78
CA TRP A 33 2.86 10.21 -4.54
C TRP A 33 3.09 9.09 -5.56
N ILE A 34 3.32 9.41 -6.83
CA ILE A 34 3.57 8.42 -7.89
C ILE A 34 4.85 7.63 -7.60
N GLN A 35 5.92 8.34 -7.21
CA GLN A 35 7.21 7.71 -6.90
C GLN A 35 7.10 6.80 -5.68
N ALA A 36 6.44 7.25 -4.62
CA ALA A 36 6.24 6.43 -3.43
C ALA A 36 5.32 5.23 -3.69
N TYR A 37 4.27 5.41 -4.48
CA TYR A 37 3.40 4.30 -4.88
C TYR A 37 4.21 3.20 -5.58
N LEU A 38 4.99 3.56 -6.60
CA LEU A 38 5.84 2.62 -7.33
C LEU A 38 6.87 1.97 -6.40
N GLU A 39 7.45 2.75 -5.50
CA GLU A 39 8.42 2.25 -4.53
C GLU A 39 7.81 1.26 -3.53
N LEU A 40 6.61 1.52 -3.02
CA LEU A 40 5.90 0.62 -2.11
C LEU A 40 5.55 -0.71 -2.78
N ILE A 41 5.17 -0.68 -4.07
CA ILE A 41 4.93 -1.87 -4.88
C ILE A 41 6.25 -2.62 -5.14
N ASN A 42 7.28 -1.93 -5.65
CA ASN A 42 8.57 -2.53 -6.01
C ASN A 42 9.30 -3.15 -4.80
N ARG A 43 9.13 -2.56 -3.61
CA ARG A 43 9.69 -3.09 -2.36
C ARG A 43 8.84 -4.22 -1.76
N GLY A 44 7.68 -4.55 -2.36
CA GLY A 44 6.78 -5.56 -1.83
C GLY A 44 6.19 -5.18 -0.47
N ILE A 45 5.94 -3.90 -0.22
CA ILE A 45 5.29 -3.41 1.01
C ILE A 45 3.78 -3.46 0.84
N VAL A 46 3.31 -3.09 -0.35
CA VAL A 46 1.91 -3.19 -0.77
C VAL A 46 1.85 -4.03 -2.04
N ARG A 47 0.71 -4.68 -2.25
CA ARG A 47 0.38 -5.41 -3.48
C ARG A 47 -0.95 -4.96 -4.04
N GLU A 48 -1.07 -5.03 -5.35
CA GLU A 48 -2.35 -4.88 -6.04
C GLU A 48 -3.11 -6.20 -6.05
N LEU A 49 -4.42 -6.11 -5.85
CA LEU A 49 -5.37 -7.20 -5.90
C LEU A 49 -6.52 -6.77 -6.80
N ASP A 50 -6.73 -7.50 -7.90
CA ASP A 50 -7.82 -7.21 -8.82
C ASP A 50 -9.05 -8.05 -8.47
N PHE A 51 -10.16 -7.37 -8.21
CA PHE A 51 -11.45 -7.99 -7.93
C PHE A 51 -12.53 -7.32 -8.77
N ASN A 52 -13.17 -8.08 -9.66
CA ASN A 52 -14.28 -7.62 -10.51
C ASN A 52 -13.96 -6.33 -11.29
N GLY A 53 -12.72 -6.19 -11.79
CA GLY A 53 -12.27 -5.02 -12.54
C GLY A 53 -11.92 -3.80 -11.67
N ILE A 54 -11.90 -3.94 -10.35
CA ILE A 54 -11.45 -2.93 -9.40
C ILE A 54 -10.14 -3.38 -8.77
N THR A 55 -9.13 -2.53 -8.84
CA THR A 55 -7.82 -2.75 -8.20
C THR A 55 -7.84 -2.24 -6.76
N PHE A 56 -7.49 -3.11 -5.83
CA PHE A 56 -7.31 -2.82 -4.42
C PHE A 56 -5.84 -2.94 -4.03
N LEU A 57 -5.40 -2.13 -3.08
CA LEU A 57 -4.08 -2.19 -2.48
C LEU A 57 -4.21 -2.84 -1.11
N ALA A 58 -3.39 -3.83 -0.84
CA ALA A 58 -3.29 -4.47 0.47
C ALA A 58 -1.84 -4.52 0.91
N LEU A 59 -1.60 -4.44 2.22
CA LEU A 59 -0.27 -4.72 2.76
C LEU A 59 0.15 -6.14 2.38
N MET A 60 1.40 -6.27 1.96
CA MET A 60 2.05 -7.58 1.94
C MET A 60 2.15 -8.02 3.39
N ARG A 61 1.40 -9.06 3.75
CA ARG A 61 1.61 -9.72 5.03
C ARG A 61 3.00 -10.32 4.96
N ASP A 62 3.86 -9.98 5.92
CA ASP A 62 5.03 -10.79 6.20
C ASP A 62 4.52 -12.21 6.42
N GLU A 63 4.74 -13.12 5.47
CA GLU A 63 4.53 -14.57 5.64
C GLU A 63 5.57 -15.15 6.61
N GLN A 64 5.76 -14.49 7.76
CA GLN A 64 6.47 -15.01 8.91
C GLN A 64 5.45 -15.35 9.99
N LYS A 65 4.66 -16.41 9.74
CA LYS A 65 4.08 -17.35 10.73
C LYS A 65 3.03 -18.24 10.07
N GLN A 66 3.47 -19.16 9.23
CA GLN A 66 2.84 -20.49 9.13
C GLN A 66 3.94 -21.55 9.16
N ALA A 67 4.52 -21.70 10.35
CA ALA A 67 5.23 -22.91 10.73
C ALA A 67 4.98 -23.07 12.23
N GLN A 68 3.86 -23.71 12.58
CA GLN A 68 3.66 -24.54 13.76
C GLN A 68 2.26 -25.16 13.73
#